data_AF-A0A975L5T8-F1
#
_entry.id   AF-A0A975L5T8-F1
#
_cell.length_a   1.000
_cell.length_b   1.000
_cell.length_c   1.000
_cell.angle_alpha   90.00
_cell.angle_beta   90.00
_cell.angle_gamma   90.00
#
_symmetry.space_group_name_H-M   'P 1'
#
loop_
_entity.id
_entity.type
_entity.pdbx_description
1 polymer ?
#
loop_
_entity_poly.entity_id
_entity_poly.type
_entity_poly.pdbx_seq_one_letter_code
_entity_poly.pdbx_strand_id
1 'polypeptide(L)'
;MREHARPGDLIVDLDALYTAVNANPTRADHDQPPALTPFVFDARDAIIHRLLHGDHNARAAWIIHSAPEATTRAEWKQRGANIVMITATREALTHRAHTQRPAPWADHITDWHTRYTPGHIDQVVTTG
;
A
#
# COMPACT_ATOMS: atom_id res chain seq x y z
N MET A 1 5.64 -8.93 5.45
CA MET A 1 6.61 -7.88 5.86
C MET A 1 7.31 -8.20 7.17
N ARG A 2 6.61 -8.40 8.29
CA ARG A 2 7.22 -8.59 9.62
C ARG A 2 8.27 -9.72 9.70
N GLU A 3 8.10 -10.77 8.91
CA GLU A 3 9.03 -11.91 8.84
C GLU A 3 10.24 -11.67 7.91
N HIS A 4 10.21 -10.63 7.07
CA HIS A 4 11.24 -10.32 6.08
C HIS A 4 12.02 -9.04 6.40
N ALA A 5 11.38 -8.06 7.04
CA ALA A 5 12.01 -6.82 7.45
C ALA A 5 12.96 -7.08 8.62
N ARG A 6 14.13 -6.42 8.60
CA ARG A 6 15.11 -6.45 9.70
C ARG A 6 14.99 -5.18 10.54
N PRO A 7 15.45 -5.19 11.81
CA PRO A 7 15.59 -3.97 12.59
C PRO A 7 16.39 -2.91 11.81
N GLY A 8 15.85 -1.70 11.72
CA GLY A 8 16.44 -0.59 10.96
C GLY A 8 16.02 -0.49 9.48
N ASP A 9 15.28 -1.47 8.96
CA ASP A 9 14.65 -1.30 7.64
C ASP A 9 13.50 -0.30 7.72
N LEU A 10 13.32 0.47 6.65
CA LEU A 10 12.20 1.39 6.54
C LEU A 10 10.96 0.64 6.05
N ILE A 11 9.82 0.86 6.70
CA ILE A 11 8.51 0.42 6.22
C ILE A 11 7.66 1.65 5.94
N VAL A 12 7.13 1.74 4.73
CA VAL A 12 6.19 2.77 4.31
C VAL A 12 4.83 2.10 4.14
N ASP A 13 3.97 2.28 5.14
CA ASP A 13 2.63 1.68 5.21
C ASP A 13 1.63 2.77 5.56
N LEU A 14 0.66 3.00 4.66
CA LEU A 14 -0.32 4.07 4.80
C LEU A 14 -1.18 3.89 6.07
N ASP A 15 -1.58 2.66 6.37
CA ASP A 15 -2.44 2.35 7.53
C ASP A 15 -1.66 2.57 8.84
N ALA A 16 -0.36 2.24 8.84
CA ALA A 16 0.53 2.53 9.96
C ALA A 16 0.75 4.05 10.15
N LEU A 17 0.87 4.81 9.06
CA LEU A 17 0.98 6.27 9.12
C LEU A 17 -0.30 6.90 9.68
N TYR A 18 -1.48 6.45 9.23
CA TYR A 18 -2.76 6.86 9.81
C TYR A 18 -2.83 6.58 11.32
N THR A 19 -2.46 5.37 11.71
CA THR A 19 -2.45 4.96 13.12
C THR A 19 -1.51 5.84 13.95
N ALA A 20 -0.37 6.26 13.39
CA ALA A 20 0.61 7.08 14.09
C ALA A 20 0.17 8.53 14.30
N VAL A 21 -0.58 9.11 13.35
CA VAL A 21 -1.00 10.52 13.41
C VAL A 21 -2.37 10.73 14.07
N ASN A 22 -3.17 9.67 14.18
CA ASN A 22 -4.48 9.72 14.80
C ASN A 22 -4.36 9.59 16.33
N ALA A 23 -4.85 10.57 17.08
CA ALA A 23 -4.75 10.59 18.54
C ALA A 23 -5.55 9.47 19.24
N ASN A 24 -6.59 8.94 18.58
CA ASN A 24 -7.38 7.81 19.07
C ASN A 24 -7.69 6.89 17.89
N PRO A 25 -6.71 6.13 17.39
CA PRO A 25 -6.91 5.26 16.24
C PRO A 25 -7.87 4.16 16.66
N THR A 26 -9.04 4.10 16.03
CA THR A 26 -9.90 2.93 16.16
C THR A 26 -9.25 1.77 15.41
N ARG A 27 -9.44 0.54 15.91
CA ARG A 27 -9.07 -0.69 15.19
C ARG A 27 -9.98 -0.98 13.98
N ALA A 28 -10.96 -0.12 13.71
CA ALA A 28 -11.72 -0.20 12.47
C ALA A 28 -10.85 0.44 11.39
N ASP A 29 -9.99 -0.39 10.78
CA ASP A 29 -8.87 -0.01 9.90
C ASP A 29 -9.23 0.89 8.71
N HIS A 30 -10.50 1.27 8.52
CA HIS A 30 -11.04 1.97 7.35
C HIS A 30 -12.04 3.08 7.70
N ASP A 31 -12.01 3.58 8.94
CA ASP A 31 -12.84 4.70 9.44
C ASP A 31 -11.98 5.90 9.85
N GLN A 32 -10.90 6.16 9.10
CA GLN A 32 -9.99 7.25 9.40
C GLN A 32 -10.65 8.60 9.10
N PRO A 33 -10.54 9.61 9.98
CA PRO A 33 -11.09 10.93 9.73
C PRO A 33 -10.51 11.53 8.43
N PRO A 34 -11.36 11.95 7.46
CA PRO A 34 -10.89 12.49 6.18
C PRO A 34 -9.94 13.69 6.31
N ALA A 35 -10.04 14.45 7.40
CA ALA A 35 -9.17 15.58 7.71
C ALA A 35 -7.70 15.18 7.91
N LEU A 36 -7.41 13.91 8.25
CA LEU A 36 -6.04 13.42 8.44
C LEU A 36 -5.39 12.97 7.12
N THR A 37 -6.18 12.69 6.09
CA THR A 37 -5.70 12.13 4.81
C THR A 37 -4.59 12.97 4.16
N PRO A 38 -4.70 14.30 4.04
CA PRO A 38 -3.64 15.10 3.44
C PRO A 38 -2.32 14.98 4.19
N PHE A 39 -2.34 15.01 5.53
CA PHE A 39 -1.13 14.87 6.35
C PHE A 39 -0.45 13.51 6.17
N VAL A 40 -1.24 12.44 6.08
CA VAL A 40 -0.71 11.09 5.86
C VAL A 40 -0.11 10.97 4.46
N PHE A 41 -0.74 11.56 3.44
CA PHE A 41 -0.21 11.59 2.09
C PHE A 41 1.08 12.41 2.01
N ASP A 42 1.11 13.60 2.61
CA ASP A 42 2.31 14.43 2.66
C ASP A 42 3.47 13.71 3.35
N ALA A 43 3.21 13.03 4.47
CA ALA A 43 4.22 12.24 5.17
C ALA A 43 4.75 11.09 4.31
N ARG A 44 3.86 10.32 3.68
CA ARG A 44 4.24 9.24 2.75
C ARG A 44 5.08 9.78 1.60
N ASP A 45 4.62 10.86 0.98
CA ASP A 45 5.24 11.42 -0.22
C ASP A 45 6.60 12.04 0.11
N ALA A 46 6.77 12.65 1.29
CA ALA A 46 8.07 13.12 1.77
C ALA A 46 9.06 11.96 1.99
N ILE A 47 8.60 10.83 2.56
CA ILE A 47 9.43 9.63 2.75
C ILE A 47 9.84 9.04 1.39
N ILE A 48 8.87 8.88 0.47
CA ILE A 48 9.12 8.39 -0.87
C ILE A 48 10.10 9.32 -1.60
N HIS A 49 9.87 10.63 -1.57
CA HIS A 49 10.76 11.61 -2.16
C HIS A 49 12.19 11.43 -1.64
N ARG A 50 12.39 11.30 -0.33
CA ARG A 50 13.73 11.06 0.24
C ARG A 50 14.35 9.77 -0.26
N LEU A 51 13.58 8.67 -0.32
CA LEU A 51 14.04 7.39 -0.89
C LEU A 51 14.49 7.52 -2.34
N LEU A 52 13.76 8.29 -3.14
CA LEU A 52 14.03 8.45 -4.57
C LEU A 52 15.25 9.35 -4.85
N HIS A 53 15.56 10.29 -3.95
CA HIS A 53 16.68 11.23 -4.09
C HIS A 53 18.00 10.69 -3.50
N GLY A 54 17.96 9.61 -2.73
CA GLY A 54 19.16 8.91 -2.23
C GLY A 54 19.88 9.59 -1.07
N ASP A 55 19.36 10.70 -0.52
CA ASP A 55 19.88 11.32 0.70
C ASP A 55 19.41 10.57 1.97
N HIS A 56 19.81 9.30 2.09
CA HIS A 56 19.52 8.46 3.24
C HIS A 56 20.50 7.29 3.39
N ASN A 57 20.60 6.76 4.61
CA ASN A 57 21.39 5.57 4.92
C ASN A 57 20.53 4.31 5.17
N ALA A 58 19.27 4.34 4.75
CA ALA A 58 18.38 3.18 4.89
C ALA A 58 18.94 1.97 4.10
N ARG A 59 19.09 0.83 4.79
CA ARG A 59 19.59 -0.42 4.20
C ARG A 59 18.61 -1.00 3.18
N ALA A 60 17.33 -0.97 3.52
CA ALA A 60 16.22 -1.45 2.70
C ALA A 60 14.96 -0.65 3.03
N ALA A 61 14.09 -0.51 2.04
CA ALA A 61 12.77 0.09 2.19
C ALA A 61 11.69 -0.85 1.66
N TRP A 62 10.63 -1.02 2.43
CA TRP A 62 9.47 -1.83 2.10
C TRP A 62 8.27 -0.92 1.95
N ILE A 63 7.76 -0.78 0.74
CA ILE A 63 6.66 0.14 0.42
C ILE A 63 5.40 -0.68 0.16
N ILE A 64 4.38 -0.47 0.99
CA ILE A 64 3.03 -1.01 0.76
C ILE A 64 2.27 0.05 -0.04
N HIS A 65 2.10 -0.22 -1.33
CA HIS A 65 1.38 0.67 -2.23
C HIS A 65 0.08 0.00 -2.68
N SER A 66 -1.05 0.58 -2.27
CA SER A 66 -2.37 0.14 -2.71
C SER A 66 -2.60 0.53 -4.17
N ALA A 67 -2.90 -0.45 -5.03
CA ALA A 67 -3.31 -0.28 -6.41
C ALA A 67 -2.50 0.76 -7.25
N PRO A 68 -1.16 0.71 -7.29
CA PRO A 68 -0.38 1.61 -8.13
C PRO A 68 -0.70 1.39 -9.61
N GLU A 69 -0.72 2.46 -10.40
CA GLU A 69 -0.86 2.38 -11.86
C GLU A 69 0.33 1.65 -12.49
N ALA A 70 0.16 1.15 -13.72
CA ALA A 70 1.23 0.44 -14.43
C ALA A 70 2.48 1.33 -14.64
N THR A 71 2.27 2.62 -14.88
CA THR A 71 3.31 3.66 -15.02
C THR A 71 4.09 3.82 -13.71
N THR A 72 3.42 3.93 -12.57
CA THR A 72 4.04 3.99 -11.25
C THR A 72 4.89 2.75 -10.98
N ARG A 73 4.38 1.55 -11.26
CA ARG A 73 5.15 0.30 -11.09
C ARG A 73 6.40 0.28 -11.99
N ALA A 74 6.29 0.77 -13.22
CA ALA A 74 7.42 0.87 -14.14
C ALA A 74 8.49 1.85 -13.64
N GLU A 75 8.09 3.00 -13.09
CA GLU A 75 9.02 3.96 -12.48
C GLU A 75 9.76 3.33 -11.29
N TRP A 76 9.04 2.67 -10.39
CA TRP A 76 9.66 1.94 -9.27
C TRP A 76 10.68 0.92 -9.77
N LYS A 77 10.33 0.17 -10.83
CA LYS A 77 11.24 -0.81 -11.43
C LYS A 77 12.50 -0.18 -12.02
N GLN A 78 12.36 0.94 -12.73
CA GLN A 78 13.50 1.69 -13.29
C GLN A 78 14.47 2.16 -12.20
N ARG A 79 13.95 2.39 -10.98
CA ARG A 79 14.73 2.76 -9.80
C ARG A 79 15.24 1.57 -9.00
N GLY A 80 15.14 0.36 -9.55
CA GLY A 80 15.68 -0.86 -8.96
C GLY A 80 14.78 -1.54 -7.92
N ALA A 81 13.53 -1.10 -7.78
CA ALA A 81 12.59 -1.76 -6.88
C ALA A 81 12.22 -3.16 -7.41
N ASN A 82 11.96 -4.08 -6.47
CA ASN A 82 11.37 -5.37 -6.77
C ASN A 82 9.86 -5.28 -6.54
N ILE A 83 9.07 -5.54 -7.58
CA ILE A 83 7.62 -5.35 -7.57
C ILE A 83 6.93 -6.68 -7.23
N VAL A 84 6.38 -6.76 -6.01
CA VAL A 84 5.61 -7.92 -5.55
C VAL A 84 4.12 -7.57 -5.56
N MET A 85 3.34 -8.25 -6.39
CA MET A 85 1.89 -8.11 -6.40
C MET A 85 1.28 -9.13 -5.43
N ILE A 86 0.60 -8.63 -4.40
CA ILE A 86 -0.21 -9.46 -3.51
C ILE A 86 -1.66 -9.38 -3.98
N THR A 87 -2.28 -10.51 -4.28
CA THR A 87 -3.64 -10.57 -4.82
C THR A 87 -4.43 -11.74 -4.25
N ALA A 88 -5.72 -11.80 -4.56
CA ALA A 88 -6.62 -12.93 -4.30
C ALA A 88 -7.66 -13.00 -5.44
N THR A 89 -8.48 -14.05 -5.47
CA THR A 89 -9.57 -14.10 -6.45
C THR A 89 -10.60 -13.00 -6.17
N ARG A 90 -11.33 -12.58 -7.20
CA ARG A 90 -12.40 -11.56 -7.04
C ARG A 90 -13.44 -12.03 -6.03
N GLU A 91 -13.77 -13.31 -6.05
CA GLU A 91 -14.72 -13.94 -5.12
C GLU A 91 -14.21 -13.83 -3.68
N ALA A 92 -12.94 -14.14 -3.43
CA ALA A 92 -12.35 -14.05 -2.10
C ALA A 92 -12.29 -12.59 -1.60
N LEU A 93 -11.87 -11.65 -2.46
CA LEU A 93 -11.85 -10.22 -2.11
C LEU A 93 -13.25 -9.69 -1.78
N THR A 94 -14.22 -10.00 -2.63
CA THR A 94 -15.62 -9.59 -2.44
C THR A 94 -16.21 -10.18 -1.16
N HIS A 95 -15.96 -11.46 -0.90
CA HIS A 95 -16.40 -12.12 0.33
C HIS A 95 -15.81 -11.45 1.59
N ARG A 96 -14.51 -11.15 1.58
CA ARG A 96 -13.85 -10.43 2.68
C ARG A 96 -14.41 -9.01 2.85
N ALA A 97 -14.64 -8.29 1.75
CA ALA A 97 -15.23 -6.95 1.82
C ALA A 97 -16.61 -6.96 2.49
N HIS A 98 -17.49 -7.87 2.09
CA HIS A 98 -18.83 -7.96 2.69
C HIS A 98 -18.83 -8.38 4.16
N THR A 99 -17.82 -9.14 4.61
CA THR A 99 -17.76 -9.69 5.97
C THR A 99 -16.96 -8.83 6.94
N GLN A 100 -16.01 -8.04 6.45
CA GLN A 100 -14.98 -7.39 7.29
C GLN A 100 -14.82 -5.88 7.01
N ARG A 101 -15.48 -5.33 5.99
CA ARG A 101 -15.27 -3.94 5.55
C ARG A 101 -16.59 -3.18 5.41
N PRO A 102 -16.56 -1.83 5.47
CA PRO A 102 -17.71 -1.01 5.11
C PRO A 102 -18.22 -1.28 3.70
N ALA A 103 -19.52 -1.08 3.47
CA ALA A 103 -20.20 -1.41 2.20
C ALA A 103 -19.48 -0.91 0.91
N PRO A 104 -18.89 0.30 0.84
CA PRO A 104 -18.23 0.79 -0.38
C PRO A 104 -17.02 -0.03 -0.86
N TRP A 105 -16.47 -0.91 -0.01
CA TRP A 105 -15.28 -1.69 -0.36
C TRP A 105 -15.50 -2.68 -1.50
N ALA A 106 -16.72 -3.22 -1.65
CA ALA A 106 -17.06 -4.10 -2.77
C ALA A 106 -17.00 -3.34 -4.12
N ASP A 107 -17.38 -2.07 -4.12
CA ASP A 107 -17.31 -1.20 -5.30
C ASP A 107 -15.84 -0.91 -5.65
N HIS A 108 -15.00 -0.61 -4.66
CA HIS A 108 -13.56 -0.41 -4.88
C HIS A 108 -12.87 -1.63 -5.50
N ILE A 109 -13.26 -2.85 -5.12
CA ILE A 109 -12.74 -4.09 -5.73
C ILE A 109 -13.16 -4.16 -7.21
N THR A 110 -14.43 -3.88 -7.51
CA THR A 110 -14.94 -3.90 -8.88
C THR A 110 -14.28 -2.82 -9.74
N ASP A 111 -14.13 -1.60 -9.21
CA ASP A 111 -13.45 -0.49 -9.88
C ASP A 111 -11.99 -0.81 -10.16
N TRP A 112 -11.31 -1.44 -9.21
CA TRP A 112 -9.93 -1.85 -9.40
C TRP A 112 -9.78 -2.86 -10.53
N HIS A 113 -10.60 -3.92 -10.55
CA HIS A 113 -10.56 -4.91 -11.63
C HIS A 113 -10.86 -4.30 -13.02
N THR A 114 -11.70 -3.27 -13.06
CA THR A 114 -12.04 -2.57 -14.30
C THR A 114 -10.90 -1.68 -14.79
N ARG A 115 -10.22 -0.98 -13.88
CA ARG A 115 -9.12 -0.06 -14.21
C ARG A 115 -7.75 -0.73 -14.29
N TYR A 116 -7.62 -1.93 -13.74
CA TYR A 116 -6.33 -2.62 -13.65
C TYR A 116 -5.76 -2.86 -15.04
N THR A 117 -4.62 -2.22 -15.27
CA THR A 117 -3.81 -2.46 -16.46
C THR A 117 -2.60 -3.31 -16.06
N PRO A 118 -2.37 -4.46 -16.72
CA PRO A 118 -1.16 -5.25 -16.52
C PRO A 118 0.10 -4.41 -16.74
N GLY A 119 1.16 -4.72 -15.99
CA GLY A 119 2.46 -4.07 -16.12
C GLY A 119 3.54 -4.95 -15.51
N HIS A 120 4.77 -4.43 -15.38
CA HIS A 120 5.87 -5.21 -14.82
C HIS A 120 5.58 -5.64 -13.37
N ILE A 121 5.76 -6.94 -13.10
CA ILE A 121 5.64 -7.56 -11.79
C ILE A 121 6.74 -8.62 -11.71
N ASP A 122 7.56 -8.55 -10.66
CA ASP A 122 8.65 -9.51 -10.43
C ASP A 122 8.13 -10.79 -9.76
N GLN A 123 7.12 -10.66 -8.91
CA GLN A 123 6.51 -11.79 -8.20
C GLN A 123 5.02 -11.56 -7.96
N VAL A 124 4.22 -12.62 -8.12
CA VAL A 124 2.81 -12.64 -7.71
C VAL A 124 2.65 -13.57 -6.52
N VAL A 125 1.99 -13.08 -5.48
CA VAL A 125 1.61 -13.85 -4.30
C VAL A 125 0.09 -13.85 -4.20
N THR A 126 -0.53 -15.02 -4.33
CA THR A 126 -1.98 -15.18 -4.17
C THR A 126 -2.30 -15.60 -2.75
N THR A 127 -3.25 -14.91 -2.13
CA THR A 127 -3.73 -15.19 -0.76
C THR A 127 -5.12 -15.82 -0.82
N GLY A 128 -5.34 -16.87 -0.01
CA GLY A 128 -6.62 -17.57 0.14
C GLY A 128 -7.53 -16.87 1.12
#